data_AF-A0A168AGE0-F1
#
_entry.id   AF-A0A168AGE0-F1
#
_cell.length_a   1.000
_cell.length_b   1.000
_cell.length_c   1.000
_cell.angle_alpha   90.00
_cell.angle_beta   90.00
_cell.angle_gamma   90.00
#
_symmetry.space_group_name_H-M   'P 1'
#
loop_
_entity.id
_entity.type
_entity.pdbx_description
1 polymer ?
#
loop_
_entity_poly.entity_id
_entity_poly.type
_entity_poly.pdbx_seq_one_letter_code
_entity_poly.pdbx_strand_id
1 'polypeptide(L)'
;MADATDATHSTPQRPRVFFDIRIGNRTAGRVVFELFSDVVPKTAENFRALCAGDKGTTPDGKPLHFKGSIFHRVIKQFMIQGGDFTAANGTGGASIYGEKFADENFTLKHDRPFLLSMANAGPNTNGSQFFITTVATPHLDDKHVVFGQVLSGKSVVRQVENVPTQPGDKPTQDVVIVDCGELTGEEALVAGDAPKQPDALGDPYEDFPEDEVDDSSSSSGVTGAGATSTAATAATTGGGLSAVRILKIATDCKGFGNTAFKNGDWAAALDKYHKALRYLNEDPDLDSAPEGTKAALDQVRLSVNSNAALMHLKLGAWQAARNAATSALDVAGISPADKAKALFRRGQALIKLKDEEAALADLTEAYKLKPDDANVVKELNAVKAALKARREKEKKTYQKFFA
;
A
#
# COMPACT_ATOMS: atom_id res chain seq x y z
N MET A 1 56.46 -2.19 30.39
CA MET A 1 55.72 -3.26 29.71
C MET A 1 54.35 -3.37 30.36
N ALA A 2 53.34 -2.85 29.69
CA ALA A 2 51.94 -3.19 29.86
C ALA A 2 51.24 -2.64 28.61
N ASP A 3 51.00 -3.53 27.65
CA ASP A 3 50.26 -3.22 26.43
C ASP A 3 48.78 -3.49 26.73
N ALA A 4 47.96 -2.45 26.68
CA ALA A 4 46.53 -2.52 26.88
C ALA A 4 45.89 -2.68 25.50
N THR A 5 45.50 -3.90 25.16
CA THR A 5 44.71 -4.18 23.95
C THR A 5 43.34 -3.55 24.09
N ASP A 6 43.09 -2.53 23.27
CA ASP A 6 41.80 -1.90 23.04
C ASP A 6 40.84 -2.91 22.37
N ALA A 7 39.92 -3.47 23.15
CA ALA A 7 38.84 -4.30 22.64
C ALA A 7 37.67 -3.40 22.27
N THR A 8 37.63 -2.94 21.02
CA THR A 8 36.45 -2.29 20.47
C THR A 8 35.31 -3.32 20.41
N HIS A 9 34.36 -3.26 21.34
CA HIS A 9 33.11 -4.01 21.29
C HIS A 9 32.27 -3.50 20.09
N SER A 10 32.45 -4.08 18.90
CA SER A 10 31.48 -3.94 17.82
C SER A 10 30.21 -4.70 18.22
N THR A 11 29.10 -4.01 18.42
CA THR A 11 27.79 -4.66 18.58
C THR A 11 27.57 -5.61 17.39
N PRO A 12 27.19 -6.89 17.62
CA PRO A 12 26.97 -7.82 16.52
C PRO A 12 25.88 -7.26 15.60
N GLN A 13 26.23 -7.00 14.35
CA GLN A 13 25.29 -6.49 13.37
C GLN A 13 24.28 -7.60 13.02
N ARG A 14 22.99 -7.31 13.18
CA ARG A 14 21.90 -8.21 12.78
C ARG A 14 21.96 -8.48 11.27
N PRO A 15 21.81 -9.74 10.81
CA PRO A 15 21.75 -10.05 9.39
C PRO A 15 20.61 -9.31 8.70
N ARG A 16 20.87 -8.84 7.49
CA ARG A 16 19.88 -8.16 6.63
C ARG A 16 19.69 -8.99 5.37
N VAL A 17 18.44 -9.32 5.05
CA VAL A 17 18.08 -10.15 3.89
C VAL A 17 17.01 -9.48 3.06
N PHE A 18 16.83 -9.90 1.81
CA PHE A 18 15.85 -9.28 0.92
C PHE A 18 15.00 -10.29 0.16
N PHE A 19 13.82 -9.85 -0.24
CA PHE A 19 12.97 -10.46 -1.26
C PHE A 19 12.67 -9.47 -2.37
N ASP A 20 12.85 -9.88 -3.61
CA ASP A 20 12.27 -9.21 -4.78
C ASP A 20 10.92 -9.86 -5.09
N ILE A 21 9.86 -9.04 -5.09
CA ILE A 21 8.48 -9.51 -5.20
C ILE A 21 7.90 -9.16 -6.56
N ARG A 22 7.14 -10.10 -7.13
CA ARG A 22 6.29 -9.91 -8.31
C ARG A 22 4.85 -10.29 -7.97
N ILE A 23 3.90 -9.46 -8.39
CA ILE A 23 2.45 -9.69 -8.25
C ILE A 23 1.88 -9.86 -9.66
N GLY A 24 1.37 -11.05 -9.99
CA GLY A 24 0.96 -11.36 -11.35
C GLY A 24 2.11 -11.13 -12.33
N ASN A 25 1.92 -10.25 -13.32
CA ASN A 25 2.97 -9.92 -14.30
C ASN A 25 3.75 -8.64 -13.96
N ARG A 26 3.51 -8.03 -12.80
CA ARG A 26 4.13 -6.76 -12.40
C ARG A 26 5.20 -6.97 -11.33
N THR A 27 6.42 -6.52 -11.58
CA THR A 27 7.45 -6.38 -10.53
C THR A 27 6.96 -5.36 -9.50
N ALA A 28 6.75 -5.81 -8.25
CA ALA A 28 6.22 -4.98 -7.17
C ALA A 28 7.33 -4.21 -6.45
N GLY A 29 8.51 -4.83 -6.30
CA GLY A 29 9.70 -4.21 -5.72
C GLY A 29 10.39 -5.09 -4.69
N ARG A 30 11.37 -4.52 -3.98
CA ARG A 30 12.18 -5.20 -2.97
C ARG A 30 11.65 -4.95 -1.56
N VAL A 31 11.62 -5.99 -0.75
CA VAL A 31 11.43 -5.94 0.71
C VAL A 31 12.75 -6.32 1.37
N VAL A 32 13.23 -5.52 2.31
CA VAL A 32 14.44 -5.81 3.09
C VAL A 32 14.05 -6.03 4.54
N PHE A 33 14.63 -7.05 5.15
CA PHE A 33 14.37 -7.47 6.53
C PHE A 33 15.64 -7.36 7.37
N GLU A 34 15.47 -7.01 8.63
CA GLU A 34 16.46 -7.24 9.68
C GLU A 34 16.05 -8.47 10.48
N LEU A 35 17.00 -9.37 10.75
CA LEU A 35 16.78 -10.59 11.53
C LEU A 35 17.36 -10.45 12.94
N PHE A 36 16.56 -10.78 13.95
CA PHE A 36 16.90 -10.62 15.36
C PHE A 36 17.81 -11.74 15.88
N SER A 37 18.98 -11.92 15.25
CA SER A 37 19.94 -13.00 15.55
C SER A 37 20.54 -12.93 16.96
N ASP A 38 20.49 -11.77 17.61
CA ASP A 38 20.84 -11.55 19.00
C ASP A 38 19.79 -12.06 19.99
N VAL A 39 18.53 -12.25 19.55
CA VAL A 39 17.42 -12.73 20.38
C VAL A 39 17.05 -14.18 20.04
N VAL A 40 17.01 -14.52 18.75
CA VAL A 40 16.61 -15.83 18.22
C VAL A 40 17.60 -16.31 17.13
N PRO A 41 18.87 -16.61 17.50
CA PRO A 41 19.92 -16.95 16.56
C PRO A 41 19.60 -18.13 15.64
N LYS A 42 18.93 -19.17 16.13
CA LYS A 42 18.58 -20.33 15.28
C LYS A 42 17.49 -19.98 14.29
N THR A 43 16.47 -19.26 14.73
CA THR A 43 15.35 -18.85 13.87
C THR A 43 15.83 -17.88 12.79
N ALA A 44 16.69 -16.93 13.18
CA ALA A 44 17.33 -16.00 12.26
C ALA A 44 18.23 -16.70 11.23
N GLU A 45 19.11 -17.62 11.65
CA GLU A 45 19.99 -18.35 10.72
C GLU A 45 19.19 -19.24 9.76
N ASN A 46 18.11 -19.87 10.21
CA ASN A 46 17.21 -20.62 9.32
C ASN A 46 16.68 -19.73 8.18
N PHE A 47 16.13 -18.57 8.51
CA PHE A 47 15.58 -17.67 7.51
C PHE A 47 16.66 -17.06 6.60
N ARG A 48 17.80 -16.66 7.17
CA ARG A 48 18.95 -16.13 6.41
C ARG A 48 19.45 -17.14 5.38
N ALA A 49 19.68 -18.37 5.81
CA ALA A 49 20.13 -19.45 4.95
C ALA A 49 19.13 -19.81 3.85
N LEU A 50 17.82 -19.81 4.17
CA LEU A 50 16.76 -20.01 3.18
C LEU A 50 16.62 -18.83 2.21
N CYS A 51 17.05 -17.62 2.58
CA CYS A 51 17.18 -16.51 1.63
C CYS A 51 18.41 -16.67 0.73
N ALA A 52 19.56 -17.07 1.29
CA ALA A 52 20.82 -17.24 0.56
C ALA A 52 20.83 -18.49 -0.34
N GLY A 53 20.08 -19.54 0.02
CA GLY A 53 20.05 -20.81 -0.71
C GLY A 53 21.32 -21.64 -0.55
N ASP A 54 22.08 -21.46 0.54
CA ASP A 54 23.44 -21.99 0.71
C ASP A 54 23.53 -23.34 1.46
N LYS A 55 22.39 -23.95 1.82
CA LYS A 55 22.33 -25.21 2.60
C LYS A 55 21.92 -26.45 1.78
N GLY A 56 21.93 -26.38 0.46
CA GLY A 56 21.64 -27.53 -0.41
C GLY A 56 20.15 -27.81 -0.59
N THR A 57 19.74 -29.08 -0.48
CA THR A 57 18.38 -29.54 -0.82
C THR A 57 17.74 -30.34 0.30
N THR A 58 16.41 -30.38 0.33
CA THR A 58 15.63 -31.36 1.10
C THR A 58 15.94 -32.80 0.63
N PRO A 59 15.56 -33.83 1.41
CA PRO A 59 15.70 -35.23 0.99
C PRO A 59 15.02 -35.54 -0.36
N ASP A 60 13.91 -34.86 -0.67
CA ASP A 60 13.19 -34.99 -1.94
C ASP A 60 13.78 -34.14 -3.08
N GLY A 61 14.98 -33.57 -2.88
CA GLY A 61 15.74 -32.85 -3.89
C GLY A 61 15.28 -31.40 -4.15
N LYS A 62 14.40 -30.84 -3.31
CA LYS A 62 13.98 -29.43 -3.46
C LYS A 62 15.02 -28.50 -2.83
N PRO A 63 15.46 -27.42 -3.49
CA PRO A 63 16.38 -26.47 -2.89
C PRO A 63 15.84 -25.89 -1.58
N LEU A 64 16.69 -25.80 -0.56
CA LEU A 64 16.42 -25.05 0.67
C LEU A 64 16.56 -23.54 0.38
N HIS A 65 15.63 -22.99 -0.38
CA HIS A 65 15.71 -21.63 -0.91
C HIS A 65 14.32 -21.03 -1.15
N PHE A 66 14.10 -19.77 -0.78
CA PHE A 66 12.83 -19.07 -0.98
C PHE A 66 12.59 -18.60 -2.42
N LYS A 67 13.63 -18.53 -3.27
CA LYS A 67 13.49 -18.12 -4.66
C LYS A 67 12.50 -19.00 -5.41
N GLY A 68 11.47 -18.39 -5.96
CA GLY A 68 10.35 -19.04 -6.64
C GLY A 68 9.19 -19.46 -5.72
N SER A 69 9.34 -19.35 -4.40
CA SER A 69 8.24 -19.57 -3.45
C SER A 69 7.21 -18.44 -3.54
N ILE A 70 5.99 -18.71 -3.06
CA ILE A 70 4.86 -17.79 -3.15
C ILE A 70 4.31 -17.42 -1.77
N PHE A 71 3.65 -16.26 -1.71
CA PHE A 71 2.72 -15.95 -0.63
C PHE A 71 1.40 -16.67 -0.92
N HIS A 72 1.21 -17.83 -0.30
CA HIS A 72 0.07 -18.71 -0.57
C HIS A 72 -1.17 -18.34 0.24
N ARG A 73 -1.03 -17.49 1.26
CA ARG A 73 -2.13 -17.05 2.14
C ARG A 73 -1.96 -15.58 2.52
N VAL A 74 -2.98 -14.76 2.27
CA VAL A 74 -2.98 -13.32 2.53
C VAL A 74 -4.29 -12.95 3.22
N ILE A 75 -4.22 -12.32 4.38
CA ILE A 75 -5.40 -11.83 5.10
C ILE A 75 -5.20 -10.35 5.39
N LYS A 76 -6.02 -9.53 4.73
CA LYS A 76 -6.00 -8.07 4.91
C LYS A 76 -6.29 -7.69 6.36
N GLN A 77 -5.56 -6.71 6.87
CA GLN A 77 -5.58 -6.27 8.28
C GLN A 77 -5.22 -7.40 9.25
N PHE A 78 -4.30 -8.28 8.83
CA PHE A 78 -3.76 -9.32 9.69
C PHE A 78 -2.30 -9.64 9.32
N MET A 79 -2.07 -10.40 8.24
CA MET A 79 -0.73 -10.83 7.83
C MET A 79 -0.68 -11.37 6.39
N ILE A 80 0.53 -11.46 5.84
CA ILE A 80 0.85 -12.15 4.59
C ILE A 80 1.80 -13.32 4.87
N GLN A 81 1.44 -14.53 4.42
CA GLN A 81 2.14 -15.78 4.74
C GLN A 81 2.73 -16.44 3.49
N GLY A 82 3.98 -16.87 3.61
CA GLY A 82 4.76 -17.51 2.54
C GLY A 82 5.72 -18.58 3.09
N GLY A 83 6.73 -18.93 2.29
CA GLY A 83 7.81 -19.82 2.72
C GLY A 83 7.57 -21.31 2.56
N ASP A 84 6.43 -21.71 1.97
CA ASP A 84 6.23 -23.08 1.51
C ASP A 84 6.83 -23.25 0.10
N PHE A 85 8.14 -23.51 0.04
CA PHE A 85 8.85 -23.76 -1.21
C PHE A 85 8.70 -25.20 -1.72
N THR A 86 8.02 -26.09 -0.98
CA THR A 86 7.84 -27.48 -1.40
C THR A 86 6.47 -27.72 -2.03
N ALA A 87 5.37 -27.35 -1.36
CA ALA A 87 4.01 -27.59 -1.85
C ALA A 87 3.31 -26.31 -2.36
N ALA A 88 3.84 -25.13 -2.01
CA ALA A 88 3.31 -23.82 -2.39
C ALA A 88 1.84 -23.59 -2.00
N ASN A 89 1.35 -24.24 -0.94
CA ASN A 89 -0.05 -24.19 -0.53
C ASN A 89 -0.25 -24.19 1.00
N GLY A 90 0.83 -24.18 1.77
CA GLY A 90 0.83 -24.16 3.23
C GLY A 90 0.96 -25.53 3.88
N THR A 91 0.99 -26.63 3.10
CA THR A 91 1.16 -27.99 3.65
C THR A 91 2.62 -28.44 3.71
N GLY A 92 3.53 -27.66 3.12
CA GLY A 92 4.94 -28.01 2.96
C GLY A 92 5.91 -27.12 3.73
N GLY A 93 7.13 -27.01 3.18
CA GLY A 93 8.28 -26.36 3.79
C GLY A 93 9.24 -27.32 4.51
N ALA A 94 10.45 -26.85 4.77
CA ALA A 94 11.45 -27.56 5.57
C ALA A 94 12.47 -26.54 6.10
N SER A 95 13.00 -26.77 7.31
CA SER A 95 14.07 -25.93 7.86
C SER A 95 15.45 -26.42 7.41
N ILE A 96 16.47 -25.59 7.62
CA ILE A 96 17.87 -25.99 7.41
C ILE A 96 18.35 -27.04 8.43
N TYR A 97 17.56 -27.29 9.48
CA TYR A 97 17.86 -28.23 10.56
C TYR A 97 17.10 -29.56 10.42
N GLY A 98 16.31 -29.73 9.36
CA GLY A 98 15.40 -30.87 9.15
C GLY A 98 13.98 -30.42 8.86
N GLU A 99 13.01 -31.34 8.94
CA GLU A 99 11.60 -31.03 8.65
C GLU A 99 11.06 -29.90 9.57
N LYS A 100 11.37 -30.00 10.87
CA LYS A 100 10.89 -29.05 11.90
C LYS A 100 11.99 -28.73 12.93
N PHE A 101 11.88 -27.58 13.58
CA PHE A 101 12.69 -27.20 14.74
C PHE A 101 11.83 -26.54 15.85
N ALA A 102 12.40 -26.48 17.05
CA ALA A 102 11.73 -25.99 18.26
C ALA A 102 11.44 -24.49 18.22
N ASP A 103 10.48 -24.04 19.03
CA ASP A 103 10.29 -22.63 19.34
C ASP A 103 11.48 -22.14 20.17
N GLU A 104 12.17 -21.10 19.71
CA GLU A 104 13.42 -20.65 20.35
C GLU A 104 13.16 -19.84 21.61
N ASN A 105 12.30 -18.81 21.52
CA ASN A 105 11.68 -18.10 22.65
C ASN A 105 10.52 -17.22 22.14
N PHE A 106 9.80 -16.58 23.07
CA PHE A 106 8.69 -15.66 22.79
C PHE A 106 8.90 -14.29 23.46
N THR A 107 10.16 -13.86 23.58
CA THR A 107 10.52 -12.59 24.23
C THR A 107 9.92 -11.38 23.52
N LEU A 108 9.88 -11.42 22.19
CA LEU A 108 9.32 -10.36 21.36
C LEU A 108 7.82 -10.60 21.11
N LYS A 109 7.04 -9.52 21.09
CA LYS A 109 5.59 -9.54 20.93
C LYS A 109 5.18 -9.01 19.56
N HIS A 110 3.98 -9.39 19.10
CA HIS A 110 3.42 -8.94 17.84
C HIS A 110 2.69 -7.60 18.00
N ASP A 111 3.41 -6.58 18.44
CA ASP A 111 2.85 -5.30 18.90
C ASP A 111 2.67 -4.24 17.79
N ARG A 112 3.15 -4.52 16.57
CA ARG A 112 3.12 -3.58 15.44
C ARG A 112 3.11 -4.28 14.08
N PRO A 113 2.74 -3.58 12.99
CA PRO A 113 2.89 -4.11 11.64
C PRO A 113 4.36 -4.34 11.27
N PHE A 114 4.57 -5.12 10.22
CA PHE A 114 5.85 -5.41 9.59
C PHE A 114 6.84 -6.23 10.42
N LEU A 115 6.35 -6.97 11.41
CA LEU A 115 7.13 -7.99 12.09
C LEU A 115 7.14 -9.28 11.28
N LEU A 116 8.30 -9.94 11.25
CA LEU A 116 8.51 -11.23 10.61
C LEU A 116 8.48 -12.33 11.68
N SER A 117 7.62 -13.33 11.49
CA SER A 117 7.34 -14.35 12.51
C SER A 117 7.09 -15.72 11.89
N MET A 118 7.41 -16.79 12.64
CA MET A 118 7.33 -18.17 12.16
C MET A 118 5.88 -18.65 12.10
N ALA A 119 5.47 -19.23 10.97
CA ALA A 119 4.25 -20.03 10.92
C ALA A 119 4.54 -21.45 11.45
N ASN A 120 3.59 -22.03 12.16
CA ASN A 120 3.70 -23.38 12.72
C ASN A 120 2.32 -24.06 12.80
N ALA A 121 2.31 -25.35 13.10
CA ALA A 121 1.12 -26.19 13.31
C ALA A 121 0.98 -26.60 14.80
N GLY A 122 1.37 -25.70 15.71
CA GLY A 122 1.47 -25.95 17.15
C GLY A 122 2.92 -25.91 17.66
N PRO A 123 3.12 -26.11 18.98
CA PRO A 123 4.43 -25.93 19.61
C PRO A 123 5.54 -26.76 18.96
N ASN A 124 6.71 -26.15 18.76
CA ASN A 124 7.93 -26.76 18.25
C ASN A 124 7.78 -27.37 16.83
N THR A 125 6.99 -26.73 15.98
CA THR A 125 6.78 -27.19 14.59
C THR A 125 7.20 -26.16 13.54
N ASN A 126 8.20 -25.34 13.86
CA ASN A 126 8.75 -24.35 12.94
C ASN A 126 9.45 -25.03 11.76
N GLY A 127 9.19 -24.59 10.54
CA GLY A 127 9.83 -25.11 9.31
C GLY A 127 10.46 -23.97 8.53
N SER A 128 9.95 -23.72 7.32
CA SER A 128 10.33 -22.55 6.50
C SER A 128 9.24 -21.52 6.33
N GLN A 129 8.00 -21.87 6.69
CA GLN A 129 6.88 -20.96 6.52
C GLN A 129 6.97 -19.82 7.53
N PHE A 130 6.65 -18.63 7.05
CA PHE A 130 6.70 -17.38 7.81
C PHE A 130 5.50 -16.53 7.46
N PHE A 131 5.21 -15.54 8.30
CA PHE A 131 4.32 -14.46 7.97
C PHE A 131 4.92 -13.10 8.32
N ILE A 132 4.46 -12.07 7.60
CA ILE A 132 4.74 -10.66 7.89
C ILE A 132 3.43 -10.05 8.39
N THR A 133 3.44 -9.47 9.60
CA THR A 133 2.26 -8.80 10.15
C THR A 133 1.96 -7.52 9.36
N THR A 134 0.67 -7.17 9.23
CA THR A 134 0.25 -5.91 8.61
C THR A 134 -0.50 -4.99 9.59
N VAL A 135 -0.73 -5.48 10.80
CA VAL A 135 -1.24 -4.77 11.98
C VAL A 135 -0.61 -5.40 13.23
N ALA A 136 -0.88 -4.87 14.43
CA ALA A 136 -0.55 -5.57 15.67
C ALA A 136 -1.41 -6.84 15.81
N THR A 137 -0.79 -7.96 16.20
CA THR A 137 -1.46 -9.27 16.30
C THR A 137 -1.17 -9.96 17.65
N PRO A 138 -1.51 -9.35 18.80
CA PRO A 138 -1.14 -9.87 20.12
C PRO A 138 -1.73 -11.25 20.45
N HIS A 139 -2.79 -11.66 19.75
CA HIS A 139 -3.37 -13.01 19.88
C HIS A 139 -2.43 -14.14 19.40
N LEU A 140 -1.35 -13.79 18.69
CA LEU A 140 -0.27 -14.69 18.22
C LEU A 140 0.92 -14.75 19.20
N ASP A 141 0.92 -13.93 20.24
CA ASP A 141 1.98 -13.94 21.25
C ASP A 141 2.07 -15.30 21.94
N ASP A 142 3.31 -15.70 22.25
CA ASP A 142 3.64 -16.97 22.91
C ASP A 142 3.24 -18.24 22.10
N LYS A 143 2.87 -18.06 20.82
CA LYS A 143 2.55 -19.13 19.88
C LYS A 143 3.43 -19.14 18.65
N HIS A 144 3.92 -17.97 18.24
CA HIS A 144 4.74 -17.80 17.04
C HIS A 144 6.00 -17.01 17.40
N VAL A 145 7.16 -17.50 16.96
CA VAL A 145 8.45 -16.87 17.23
C VAL A 145 8.61 -15.65 16.32
N VAL A 146 8.61 -14.44 16.90
CA VAL A 146 9.00 -13.21 16.19
C VAL A 146 10.51 -13.19 16.05
N PHE A 147 11.01 -13.04 14.81
CA PHE A 147 12.43 -13.18 14.52
C PHE A 147 13.02 -12.12 13.58
N GLY A 148 12.21 -11.16 13.14
CA GLY A 148 12.73 -10.03 12.38
C GLY A 148 11.68 -8.95 12.15
N GLN A 149 12.04 -7.97 11.32
CA GLN A 149 11.14 -6.90 10.89
C GLN A 149 11.50 -6.41 9.49
N VAL A 150 10.55 -5.81 8.79
CA VAL A 150 10.81 -5.11 7.53
C VAL A 150 11.50 -3.78 7.83
N LEU A 151 12.65 -3.56 7.20
CA LEU A 151 13.38 -2.30 7.20
C LEU A 151 12.95 -1.38 6.05
N SER A 152 12.78 -1.94 4.85
CA SER A 152 12.35 -1.20 3.66
C SER A 152 11.42 -2.04 2.79
N GLY A 153 10.58 -1.38 1.97
CA GLY A 153 9.60 -2.07 1.13
C GLY A 153 8.25 -2.34 1.82
N LYS A 154 7.91 -1.56 2.86
CA LYS A 154 6.58 -1.60 3.51
C LYS A 154 5.44 -1.48 2.50
N SER A 155 5.57 -0.57 1.52
CA SER A 155 4.59 -0.44 0.43
C SER A 155 4.42 -1.71 -0.40
N VAL A 156 5.47 -2.51 -0.58
CA VAL A 156 5.38 -3.80 -1.28
C VAL A 156 4.59 -4.80 -0.44
N VAL A 157 4.84 -4.87 0.87
CA VAL A 157 4.06 -5.69 1.82
C VAL A 157 2.58 -5.28 1.77
N ARG A 158 2.28 -3.97 1.79
CA ARG A 158 0.90 -3.46 1.66
C ARG A 158 0.28 -3.76 0.31
N GLN A 159 1.05 -3.73 -0.79
CA GLN A 159 0.55 -4.14 -2.11
C GLN A 159 0.15 -5.62 -2.10
N VAL A 160 0.98 -6.50 -1.50
CA VAL A 160 0.66 -7.93 -1.33
C VAL A 160 -0.59 -8.11 -0.48
N GLU A 161 -0.70 -7.41 0.65
CA GLU A 161 -1.87 -7.44 1.54
C GLU A 161 -3.19 -7.07 0.82
N ASN A 162 -3.12 -6.15 -0.14
CA ASN A 162 -4.30 -5.66 -0.86
C ASN A 162 -4.61 -6.42 -2.15
N VAL A 163 -3.87 -7.50 -2.47
CA VAL A 163 -4.24 -8.39 -3.58
C VAL A 163 -5.57 -9.08 -3.23
N PRO A 164 -6.60 -9.02 -4.09
CA PRO A 164 -7.86 -9.72 -3.83
C PRO A 164 -7.62 -11.21 -3.62
N THR A 165 -8.34 -11.82 -2.69
CA THR A 165 -8.19 -13.23 -2.35
C THR A 165 -9.41 -14.06 -2.76
N GLN A 166 -9.18 -15.36 -2.94
CA GLN A 166 -10.19 -16.39 -3.17
C GLN A 166 -10.56 -17.05 -1.84
N PRO A 167 -11.62 -17.90 -1.79
CA PRO A 167 -11.89 -18.71 -0.60
C PRO A 167 -10.65 -19.47 -0.13
N GLY A 168 -10.38 -19.45 1.18
CA GLY A 168 -9.14 -19.98 1.76
C GLY A 168 -7.96 -19.00 1.76
N ASP A 169 -8.24 -17.70 1.61
CA ASP A 169 -7.28 -16.59 1.74
C ASP A 169 -6.14 -16.62 0.70
N LYS A 170 -6.26 -17.40 -0.37
CA LYS A 170 -5.27 -17.47 -1.44
C LYS A 170 -5.37 -16.24 -2.34
N PRO A 171 -4.27 -15.53 -2.64
CA PRO A 171 -4.28 -14.44 -3.62
C PRO A 171 -4.84 -14.85 -4.99
N THR A 172 -5.62 -13.98 -5.62
CA THR A 172 -6.18 -14.17 -6.97
C THR A 172 -5.13 -14.08 -8.08
N GLN A 173 -3.99 -13.46 -7.77
CA GLN A 173 -2.81 -13.39 -8.63
C GLN A 173 -1.62 -13.96 -7.85
N ASP A 174 -0.75 -14.69 -8.54
CA ASP A 174 0.45 -15.23 -7.91
C ASP A 174 1.34 -14.09 -7.38
N VAL A 175 1.68 -14.17 -6.10
CA VAL A 175 2.64 -13.29 -5.44
C VAL A 175 3.90 -14.11 -5.19
N VAL A 176 4.94 -13.84 -5.97
CA VAL A 176 6.14 -14.69 -6.05
C VAL A 176 7.35 -13.93 -5.53
N ILE A 177 8.18 -14.62 -4.73
CA ILE A 177 9.54 -14.19 -4.39
C ILE A 177 10.41 -14.55 -5.60
N VAL A 178 10.64 -13.61 -6.51
CA VAL A 178 11.38 -13.87 -7.75
C VAL A 178 12.88 -13.95 -7.54
N ASP A 179 13.39 -13.28 -6.51
CA ASP A 179 14.76 -13.39 -6.06
C ASP A 179 14.85 -13.11 -4.56
N CYS A 180 15.87 -13.66 -3.91
CA CYS A 180 16.14 -13.45 -2.49
C CYS A 180 17.61 -13.66 -2.18
N GLY A 181 18.06 -13.12 -1.05
CA GLY A 181 19.45 -13.26 -0.63
C GLY A 181 19.76 -12.51 0.66
N GLU A 182 21.02 -12.62 1.07
CA GLU A 182 21.59 -11.85 2.17
C GLU A 182 22.30 -10.61 1.61
N LEU A 183 22.07 -9.47 2.26
CA LEU A 183 22.81 -8.24 1.99
C LEU A 183 24.12 -8.28 2.79
N THR A 184 25.22 -7.83 2.18
CA THR A 184 26.54 -7.82 2.82
C THR A 184 27.24 -6.47 2.61
N GLY A 185 28.25 -6.19 3.42
CA GLY A 185 29.06 -4.97 3.30
C GLY A 185 28.23 -3.68 3.42
N GLU A 186 28.51 -2.73 2.54
CA GLU A 186 27.85 -1.40 2.53
C GLU A 186 26.34 -1.51 2.29
N GLU A 187 25.88 -2.42 1.42
CA GLU A 187 24.44 -2.62 1.15
C GLU A 187 23.69 -3.06 2.41
N ALA A 188 24.30 -3.96 3.19
CA ALA A 188 23.78 -4.29 4.51
C ALA A 188 23.81 -3.06 5.41
N LEU A 189 24.91 -2.32 5.53
CA LEU A 189 25.03 -1.18 6.44
C LEU A 189 24.00 -0.07 6.21
N VAL A 190 23.62 0.21 4.95
CA VAL A 190 22.67 1.30 4.63
C VAL A 190 21.21 0.83 4.52
N ALA A 191 20.96 -0.48 4.55
CA ALA A 191 19.62 -1.04 4.44
C ALA A 191 18.75 -0.66 5.66
N GLY A 192 17.76 0.20 5.45
CA GLY A 192 16.85 0.69 6.50
C GLY A 192 17.22 2.05 7.08
N ASP A 193 18.45 2.53 6.88
CA ASP A 193 18.91 3.86 7.29
C ASP A 193 18.64 4.93 6.23
N ALA A 194 18.39 4.50 4.99
CA ALA A 194 17.96 5.40 3.94
C ALA A 194 16.50 5.82 4.18
N PRO A 195 16.17 7.13 4.25
CA PRO A 195 14.79 7.57 4.18
C PRO A 195 14.15 6.97 2.92
N LYS A 196 12.84 6.71 2.98
CA LYS A 196 12.09 6.20 1.84
C LYS A 196 12.51 6.98 0.60
N GLN A 197 13.10 6.27 -0.36
CA GLN A 197 13.52 6.91 -1.59
C GLN A 197 12.27 7.38 -2.32
N PRO A 198 12.24 8.64 -2.78
CA PRO A 198 11.14 9.12 -3.58
C PRO A 198 10.90 8.19 -4.76
N ASP A 199 9.64 7.94 -5.10
CA ASP A 199 9.33 7.12 -6.24
C ASP A 199 9.70 7.81 -7.58
N ALA A 200 9.37 7.19 -8.71
CA ALA A 200 9.67 7.75 -10.04
C ALA A 200 9.07 9.15 -10.30
N LEU A 201 8.08 9.58 -9.51
CA LEU A 201 7.47 10.92 -9.58
C LEU A 201 8.00 11.88 -8.51
N GLY A 202 8.95 11.42 -7.67
CA GLY A 202 9.52 12.20 -6.59
C GLY A 202 8.66 12.19 -5.31
N ASP A 203 7.76 11.22 -5.13
CA ASP A 203 6.92 11.12 -3.93
C ASP A 203 7.64 10.44 -2.77
N PRO A 204 7.96 11.16 -1.66
CA PRO A 204 8.71 10.62 -0.53
C PRO A 204 7.83 9.96 0.54
N TYR A 205 6.51 10.09 0.46
CA TYR A 205 5.60 9.72 1.54
C TYR A 205 5.28 8.23 1.53
N GLU A 206 4.87 7.65 2.65
CA GLU A 206 4.36 6.28 2.68
C GLU A 206 3.10 6.09 1.84
N ASP A 207 2.86 4.88 1.34
CA ASP A 207 1.67 4.67 0.49
C ASP A 207 0.38 4.61 1.29
N PHE A 208 0.51 4.31 2.58
CA PHE A 208 -0.54 4.10 3.57
C PHE A 208 -0.26 5.02 4.77
N PRO A 209 -1.23 5.85 5.18
CA PRO A 209 -1.00 6.85 6.22
C PRO A 209 -0.60 6.27 7.57
N GLU A 210 -1.10 5.09 7.93
CA GLU A 210 -0.79 4.41 9.19
C GLU A 210 0.70 4.02 9.33
N ASP A 211 1.43 4.01 8.21
CA ASP A 211 2.86 3.70 8.16
C ASP A 211 3.73 4.96 8.13
N GLU A 212 3.12 6.14 7.95
CA GLU A 212 3.79 7.44 7.90
C GLU A 212 4.16 7.92 9.32
N VAL A 213 5.40 8.37 9.49
CA VAL A 213 5.88 8.97 10.73
C VAL A 213 5.73 10.49 10.70
N ASP A 214 5.22 11.09 11.78
CA ASP A 214 5.15 12.54 11.92
C ASP A 214 6.55 13.08 12.29
N ASP A 215 7.31 13.46 11.25
CA ASP A 215 8.67 14.00 11.35
C ASP A 215 8.73 15.44 11.90
N SER A 216 7.69 15.95 12.56
CA SER A 216 7.67 17.31 13.15
C SER A 216 8.72 17.54 14.26
N SER A 217 9.61 16.58 14.53
CA SER A 217 10.78 16.73 15.41
C SER A 217 12.15 16.81 14.71
N SER A 218 12.24 16.65 13.38
CA SER A 218 13.53 16.55 12.68
C SER A 218 13.95 17.78 11.85
N SER A 219 13.44 18.98 12.15
CA SER A 219 13.99 20.24 11.63
C SER A 219 14.57 21.14 12.73
N SER A 220 15.81 20.86 13.14
CA SER A 220 16.72 21.87 13.70
C SER A 220 18.15 21.45 13.40
N GLY A 221 18.92 22.39 12.86
CA GLY A 221 20.16 22.13 12.14
C GLY A 221 21.35 21.60 12.96
N VAL A 222 22.36 21.21 12.20
CA VAL A 222 23.76 20.98 12.58
C VAL A 222 24.21 21.88 13.75
N THR A 223 24.69 21.28 14.84
CA THR A 223 26.05 21.40 15.41
C THR A 223 26.15 20.60 16.73
N GLY A 224 27.25 19.87 16.94
CA GLY A 224 27.76 19.64 18.30
C GLY A 224 27.91 18.19 18.74
N ALA A 225 29.16 17.82 19.07
CA ALA A 225 29.62 16.52 19.55
C ALA A 225 28.96 16.00 20.84
N GLY A 226 28.88 14.68 20.93
CA GLY A 226 29.15 13.92 22.16
C GLY A 226 28.06 13.89 23.23
N ALA A 227 27.19 12.89 23.18
CA ALA A 227 26.58 12.32 24.38
C ALA A 227 26.04 10.91 24.09
N THR A 228 26.52 9.95 24.87
CA THR A 228 25.95 8.61 25.06
C THR A 228 24.45 8.69 25.37
N SER A 229 23.61 7.99 24.60
CA SER A 229 22.23 7.71 25.00
C SER A 229 21.84 6.27 24.67
N THR A 230 21.71 5.48 25.74
CA THR A 230 20.73 4.40 25.84
C THR A 230 19.35 4.97 25.51
N ALA A 231 18.74 4.54 24.40
CA ALA A 231 17.36 4.88 24.08
C ALA A 231 16.62 3.62 23.68
N ALA A 232 15.90 3.08 24.66
CA ALA A 232 14.76 2.22 24.44
C ALA A 232 13.82 2.93 23.45
N THR A 233 13.51 2.27 22.33
CA THR A 233 12.43 2.65 21.43
C THR A 233 11.14 2.70 22.22
N ALA A 234 10.75 3.92 22.58
CA ALA A 234 9.45 4.22 23.14
C ALA A 234 8.38 3.75 22.14
N ALA A 235 7.48 2.91 22.62
CA ALA A 235 6.25 2.58 21.96
C ALA A 235 5.52 3.89 21.58
N THR A 236 5.27 4.10 20.29
CA THR A 236 4.39 5.17 19.82
C THR A 236 2.96 4.81 20.17
N THR A 237 2.54 5.17 21.39
CA THR A 237 1.13 5.26 21.75
C THR A 237 0.46 6.36 20.93
N GLY A 238 -0.31 5.95 19.91
CA GLY A 238 -1.65 6.47 19.65
C GLY A 238 -1.85 7.95 19.26
N GLY A 239 -0.88 8.61 18.63
CA GLY A 239 -1.12 9.90 17.98
C GLY A 239 -1.14 9.72 16.46
N GLY A 240 -2.31 9.75 15.83
CA GLY A 240 -2.42 9.77 14.36
C GLY A 240 -1.76 11.01 13.76
N LEU A 241 -1.60 11.05 12.43
CA LEU A 241 -0.99 12.19 11.73
C LEU A 241 -1.77 13.48 12.02
N SER A 242 -1.05 14.59 12.25
CA SER A 242 -1.69 15.90 12.42
C SER A 242 -2.43 16.34 11.15
N ALA A 243 -3.51 17.12 11.30
CA ALA A 243 -4.28 17.65 10.17
C ALA A 243 -3.42 18.45 9.17
N VAL A 244 -2.42 19.19 9.68
CA VAL A 244 -1.46 19.94 8.87
C VAL A 244 -0.56 19.01 8.06
N ARG A 245 -0.08 17.90 8.66
CA ARG A 245 0.73 16.91 7.96
C ARG A 245 -0.07 16.21 6.87
N ILE A 246 -1.30 15.77 7.17
CA ILE A 246 -2.21 15.18 6.18
C ILE A 246 -2.47 16.14 5.02
N LEU A 247 -2.77 17.40 5.31
CA LEU A 247 -3.02 18.41 4.28
C LEU A 247 -1.81 18.58 3.35
N LYS A 248 -0.60 18.64 3.91
CA LYS A 248 0.64 18.72 3.15
C LYS A 248 0.81 17.50 2.24
N ILE A 249 0.75 16.29 2.79
CA ILE A 249 0.94 15.05 2.03
C ILE A 249 -0.10 14.92 0.91
N ALA A 250 -1.38 15.15 1.22
CA ALA A 250 -2.45 15.06 0.23
C ALA A 250 -2.28 16.10 -0.91
N THR A 251 -1.81 17.31 -0.58
CA THR A 251 -1.53 18.36 -1.56
C THR A 251 -0.36 17.99 -2.47
N ASP A 252 0.71 17.45 -1.91
CA ASP A 252 1.88 17.00 -2.67
C ASP A 252 1.53 15.79 -3.55
N CYS A 253 0.78 14.81 -3.03
CA CYS A 253 0.25 13.68 -3.80
C CYS A 253 -0.59 14.15 -4.98
N LYS A 254 -1.47 15.15 -4.78
CA LYS A 254 -2.19 15.80 -5.88
C LYS A 254 -1.21 16.42 -6.89
N GLY A 255 -0.13 17.06 -6.44
CA GLY A 255 0.95 17.59 -7.26
C GLY A 255 1.60 16.52 -8.14
N PHE A 256 2.05 15.41 -7.56
CA PHE A 256 2.62 14.28 -8.28
C PHE A 256 1.63 13.67 -9.29
N GLY A 257 0.35 13.55 -8.91
CA GLY A 257 -0.71 13.09 -9.81
C GLY A 257 -0.93 14.03 -11.00
N ASN A 258 -0.84 15.35 -10.79
CA ASN A 258 -0.92 16.32 -11.88
C ASN A 258 0.29 16.23 -12.82
N THR A 259 1.49 15.94 -12.31
CA THR A 259 2.69 15.71 -13.11
C THR A 259 2.53 14.47 -13.98
N ALA A 260 2.12 13.33 -13.39
CA ALA A 260 1.84 12.10 -14.14
C ALA A 260 0.77 12.31 -15.23
N PHE A 261 -0.30 13.06 -14.90
CA PHE A 261 -1.33 13.43 -15.87
C PHE A 261 -0.75 14.22 -17.05
N LYS A 262 0.10 15.22 -16.80
CA LYS A 262 0.74 16.00 -17.89
C LYS A 262 1.65 15.12 -18.77
N ASN A 263 2.24 14.07 -18.20
CA ASN A 263 3.08 13.11 -18.92
C ASN A 263 2.28 12.05 -19.69
N GLY A 264 0.95 12.05 -19.57
CA GLY A 264 0.08 11.06 -20.21
C GLY A 264 -0.03 9.73 -19.46
N ASP A 265 0.56 9.61 -18.27
CA ASP A 265 0.46 8.43 -17.43
C ASP A 265 -0.77 8.52 -16.51
N TRP A 266 -1.93 8.14 -17.06
CA TRP A 266 -3.21 8.20 -16.37
C TRP A 266 -3.30 7.23 -15.18
N ALA A 267 -2.58 6.10 -15.25
CA ALA A 267 -2.58 5.09 -14.20
C ALA A 267 -1.79 5.60 -12.99
N ALA A 268 -0.57 6.09 -13.20
CA ALA A 268 0.22 6.69 -12.12
C ALA A 268 -0.46 7.94 -11.55
N ALA A 269 -1.11 8.75 -12.38
CA ALA A 269 -1.89 9.89 -11.91
C ALA A 269 -3.03 9.47 -10.96
N LEU A 270 -3.79 8.44 -11.36
CA LEU A 270 -4.87 7.89 -10.55
C LEU A 270 -4.34 7.33 -9.22
N ASP A 271 -3.24 6.60 -9.23
CA ASP A 271 -2.62 6.04 -8.02
C ASP A 271 -2.26 7.14 -7.01
N LYS A 272 -1.72 8.27 -7.48
CA LYS A 272 -1.43 9.42 -6.62
C LYS A 272 -2.67 10.13 -6.07
N TYR A 273 -3.73 10.26 -6.86
CA TYR A 273 -4.99 10.80 -6.33
C TYR A 273 -5.64 9.89 -5.30
N HIS A 274 -5.58 8.56 -5.51
CA HIS A 274 -6.03 7.59 -4.51
C HIS A 274 -5.19 7.62 -3.24
N LYS A 275 -3.87 7.80 -3.37
CA LYS A 275 -2.98 8.01 -2.22
C LYS A 275 -3.39 9.24 -1.41
N ALA A 276 -3.60 10.38 -2.09
CA ALA A 276 -4.09 11.59 -1.42
C ALA A 276 -5.40 11.33 -0.66
N LEU A 277 -6.34 10.59 -1.27
CA LEU A 277 -7.61 10.24 -0.63
C LEU A 277 -7.45 9.33 0.60
N ARG A 278 -6.47 8.42 0.61
CA ARG A 278 -6.16 7.62 1.82
C ARG A 278 -5.77 8.52 2.97
N TYR A 279 -4.80 9.42 2.78
CA TYR A 279 -4.38 10.39 3.81
C TYR A 279 -5.52 11.28 4.28
N LEU A 280 -6.37 11.75 3.37
CA LEU A 280 -7.51 12.60 3.74
C LEU A 280 -8.52 11.87 4.63
N ASN A 281 -8.57 10.53 4.60
CA ASN A 281 -9.53 9.72 5.35
C ASN A 281 -9.07 9.36 6.79
N GLU A 282 -7.89 9.80 7.22
CA GLU A 282 -7.35 9.52 8.57
C GLU A 282 -8.08 10.25 9.72
N ASP A 283 -9.06 11.09 9.41
CA ASP A 283 -9.89 11.86 10.37
C ASP A 283 -9.08 12.50 11.53
N PRO A 284 -8.17 13.46 11.20
CA PRO A 284 -7.30 14.05 12.20
C PRO A 284 -8.05 14.97 13.16
N ASP A 285 -7.46 15.19 14.34
CA ASP A 285 -7.93 16.24 15.25
C ASP A 285 -7.88 17.61 14.55
N LEU A 286 -9.06 18.22 14.41
CA LEU A 286 -9.24 19.54 13.81
C LEU A 286 -9.34 20.66 14.85
N ASP A 287 -9.58 20.33 16.13
CA ASP A 287 -9.75 21.33 17.19
C ASP A 287 -8.41 21.99 17.53
N SER A 288 -7.32 21.24 17.40
CA SER A 288 -5.95 21.73 17.55
C SER A 288 -5.34 22.31 16.25
N ALA A 289 -6.05 22.24 15.12
CA ALA A 289 -5.54 22.65 13.82
C ALA A 289 -5.68 24.17 13.60
N PRO A 290 -4.77 24.80 12.81
CA PRO A 290 -4.90 26.20 12.43
C PRO A 290 -6.24 26.50 11.72
N GLU A 291 -6.77 27.71 11.91
CA GLU A 291 -8.00 28.15 11.26
C GLU A 291 -7.92 28.00 9.74
N GLY A 292 -8.97 27.48 9.11
CA GLY A 292 -9.02 27.21 7.67
C GLY A 292 -8.46 25.87 7.23
N THR A 293 -7.79 25.09 8.10
CA THR A 293 -7.24 23.77 7.76
C THR A 293 -8.31 22.82 7.22
N LYS A 294 -9.48 22.78 7.86
CA LYS A 294 -10.62 21.96 7.39
C LYS A 294 -11.05 22.32 5.98
N ALA A 295 -11.22 23.62 5.70
CA ALA A 295 -11.62 24.09 4.37
C ALA A 295 -10.55 23.74 3.30
N ALA A 296 -9.27 23.78 3.67
CA ALA A 296 -8.19 23.36 2.78
C ALA A 296 -8.21 21.85 2.52
N LEU A 297 -8.45 21.02 3.55
CA LEU A 297 -8.61 19.57 3.41
C LEU A 297 -9.78 19.24 2.46
N ASP A 298 -10.94 19.88 2.66
CA ASP A 298 -12.12 19.73 1.81
C ASP A 298 -11.82 20.13 0.36
N GLN A 299 -11.12 21.25 0.14
CA GLN A 299 -10.75 21.70 -1.19
C GLN A 299 -9.79 20.74 -1.90
N VAL A 300 -8.83 20.16 -1.18
CA VAL A 300 -7.96 19.12 -1.73
C VAL A 300 -8.78 17.87 -2.07
N ARG A 301 -9.64 17.41 -1.15
CA ARG A 301 -10.56 16.27 -1.34
C ARG A 301 -11.43 16.41 -2.58
N LEU A 302 -12.05 17.57 -2.76
CA LEU A 302 -12.82 17.91 -3.96
C LEU A 302 -11.97 17.78 -5.23
N SER A 303 -10.79 18.40 -5.22
CA SER A 303 -9.89 18.41 -6.37
C SER A 303 -9.42 17.01 -6.75
N VAL A 304 -9.03 16.18 -5.78
CA VAL A 304 -8.49 14.83 -6.05
C VAL A 304 -9.60 13.87 -6.48
N ASN A 305 -10.78 13.89 -5.85
CA ASN A 305 -11.93 13.09 -6.31
C ASN A 305 -12.33 13.44 -7.74
N SER A 306 -12.42 14.74 -8.04
CA SER A 306 -12.75 15.21 -9.37
C SER A 306 -11.68 14.75 -10.38
N ASN A 307 -10.38 14.88 -10.07
CA ASN A 307 -9.30 14.44 -10.94
C ASN A 307 -9.27 12.92 -11.12
N ALA A 308 -9.50 12.14 -10.07
CA ALA A 308 -9.64 10.68 -10.13
C ALA A 308 -10.80 10.27 -11.05
N ALA A 309 -11.94 10.96 -11.00
CA ALA A 309 -13.05 10.73 -11.92
C ALA A 309 -12.64 10.91 -13.39
N LEU A 310 -11.85 11.94 -13.69
CA LEU A 310 -11.29 12.12 -15.03
C LEU A 310 -10.34 10.99 -15.44
N MET A 311 -9.48 10.52 -14.52
CA MET A 311 -8.55 9.42 -14.84
C MET A 311 -9.31 8.13 -15.12
N HIS A 312 -10.34 7.83 -14.31
CA HIS A 312 -11.21 6.69 -14.55
C HIS A 312 -11.93 6.78 -15.91
N LEU A 313 -12.39 7.96 -16.32
CA LEU A 313 -12.94 8.16 -17.67
C LEU A 313 -11.90 7.87 -18.76
N LYS A 314 -10.66 8.33 -18.58
CA LYS A 314 -9.55 8.07 -19.54
C LYS A 314 -9.20 6.58 -19.61
N LEU A 315 -9.30 5.87 -18.49
CA LEU A 315 -8.98 4.43 -18.36
C LEU A 315 -10.15 3.49 -18.66
N GLY A 316 -11.34 4.02 -18.97
CA GLY A 316 -12.52 3.21 -19.26
C GLY A 316 -13.22 2.60 -18.04
N ALA A 317 -12.88 3.04 -16.83
CA ALA A 317 -13.46 2.58 -15.58
C ALA A 317 -14.72 3.40 -15.22
N TRP A 318 -15.78 3.28 -16.03
CA TRP A 318 -16.97 4.16 -15.97
C TRP A 318 -17.66 4.17 -14.60
N GLN A 319 -17.79 3.00 -13.97
CA GLN A 319 -18.42 2.89 -12.65
C GLN A 319 -17.61 3.61 -11.57
N ALA A 320 -16.28 3.48 -11.61
CA ALA A 320 -15.39 4.17 -10.69
C ALA A 320 -15.39 5.69 -10.95
N ALA A 321 -15.45 6.11 -12.22
CA ALA A 321 -15.59 7.52 -12.59
C ALA A 321 -16.87 8.14 -12.00
N ARG A 322 -18.01 7.44 -12.10
CA ARG A 322 -19.28 7.86 -11.48
C ARG A 322 -19.11 8.06 -9.97
N ASN A 323 -18.53 7.07 -9.30
CA ASN A 323 -18.37 7.09 -7.84
C ASN A 323 -17.46 8.25 -7.39
N ALA A 324 -16.29 8.40 -8.00
CA ALA A 324 -15.37 9.49 -7.68
C ALA A 324 -15.98 10.88 -7.94
N ALA A 325 -16.75 11.04 -9.02
CA ALA A 325 -17.44 12.29 -9.29
C ALA A 325 -18.56 12.59 -8.28
N THR A 326 -19.28 11.57 -7.80
CA THR A 326 -20.24 11.72 -6.69
C THR A 326 -19.53 12.14 -5.40
N SER A 327 -18.43 11.48 -5.03
CA SER A 327 -17.64 11.88 -3.85
C SER A 327 -17.10 13.31 -3.93
N ALA A 328 -16.82 13.82 -5.14
CA ALA A 328 -16.48 15.23 -5.34
C ALA A 328 -17.69 16.16 -5.06
N LEU A 329 -18.89 15.77 -5.48
CA LEU A 329 -20.13 16.54 -5.30
C LEU A 329 -20.59 16.58 -3.84
N ASP A 330 -20.23 15.57 -3.05
CA ASP A 330 -20.60 15.45 -1.63
C ASP A 330 -19.71 16.31 -0.71
N VAL A 331 -18.64 16.91 -1.24
CA VAL A 331 -17.78 17.82 -0.45
C VAL A 331 -18.53 19.11 -0.11
N ALA A 332 -18.54 19.46 1.18
CA ALA A 332 -19.19 20.67 1.67
C ALA A 332 -18.54 21.94 1.07
N GLY A 333 -19.35 22.96 0.79
CA GLY A 333 -18.85 24.25 0.29
C GLY A 333 -18.36 24.24 -1.16
N ILE A 334 -18.69 23.21 -1.94
CA ILE A 334 -18.31 23.11 -3.36
C ILE A 334 -18.74 24.36 -4.16
N SER A 335 -17.80 24.94 -4.90
CA SER A 335 -18.07 26.11 -5.74
C SER A 335 -18.99 25.74 -6.92
N PRO A 336 -19.78 26.68 -7.47
CA PRO A 336 -20.57 26.44 -8.68
C PRO A 336 -19.74 25.93 -9.87
N ALA A 337 -18.50 26.42 -10.01
CA ALA A 337 -17.60 25.99 -11.08
C ALA A 337 -17.11 24.55 -10.90
N ASP A 338 -16.74 24.17 -9.68
CA ASP A 338 -16.30 22.80 -9.39
C ASP A 338 -17.45 21.81 -9.43
N LYS A 339 -18.64 22.23 -8.98
CA LYS A 339 -19.88 21.44 -9.08
C LYS A 339 -20.22 21.16 -10.54
N ALA A 340 -20.15 22.17 -11.41
CA ALA A 340 -20.36 21.97 -12.85
C ALA A 340 -19.37 20.95 -13.44
N LYS A 341 -18.09 21.04 -13.07
CA LYS A 341 -17.04 20.13 -13.52
C LYS A 341 -17.25 18.69 -13.05
N ALA A 342 -17.64 18.50 -11.79
CA ALA A 342 -17.92 17.18 -11.22
C ALA A 342 -19.19 16.55 -11.83
N LEU A 343 -20.27 17.34 -11.99
CA LEU A 343 -21.49 16.92 -12.70
C LEU A 343 -21.19 16.52 -14.15
N PHE A 344 -20.40 17.31 -14.86
CA PHE A 344 -19.99 16.99 -16.22
C PHE A 344 -19.26 15.65 -16.31
N ARG A 345 -18.27 15.42 -15.43
CA ARG A 345 -17.53 14.15 -15.35
C ARG A 345 -18.45 12.97 -15.00
N ARG A 346 -19.40 13.15 -14.08
CA ARG A 346 -20.38 12.11 -13.73
C ARG A 346 -21.33 11.82 -14.89
N GLY A 347 -21.81 12.85 -15.58
CA GLY A 347 -22.61 12.74 -16.80
C GLY A 347 -21.90 11.93 -17.89
N GLN A 348 -20.62 12.19 -18.14
CA GLN A 348 -19.80 11.40 -19.08
C GLN A 348 -19.74 9.92 -18.71
N ALA A 349 -19.57 9.61 -17.42
CA ALA A 349 -19.58 8.24 -16.94
C ALA A 349 -20.96 7.57 -17.13
N LEU A 350 -22.04 8.28 -16.82
CA LEU A 350 -23.42 7.78 -16.93
C LEU A 350 -23.81 7.47 -18.38
N ILE A 351 -23.37 8.29 -19.35
CA ILE A 351 -23.53 7.99 -20.79
C ILE A 351 -22.90 6.64 -21.13
N LYS A 352 -21.66 6.38 -20.65
CA LYS A 352 -20.95 5.12 -20.90
C LYS A 352 -21.60 3.92 -20.19
N LEU A 353 -22.26 4.17 -19.06
CA LEU A 353 -23.07 3.20 -18.32
C LEU A 353 -24.47 3.01 -18.92
N LYS A 354 -24.83 3.72 -20.00
CA LYS A 354 -26.14 3.71 -20.66
C LYS A 354 -27.29 4.23 -19.76
N ASP A 355 -26.95 5.00 -18.73
CA ASP A 355 -27.91 5.71 -17.89
C ASP A 355 -28.10 7.14 -18.42
N GLU A 356 -28.75 7.23 -19.58
CA GLU A 356 -28.91 8.48 -20.31
C GLU A 356 -29.83 9.49 -19.59
N GLU A 357 -30.74 9.01 -18.74
CA GLU A 357 -31.65 9.88 -17.97
C GLU A 357 -30.91 10.58 -16.84
N ALA A 358 -30.12 9.84 -16.05
CA ALA A 358 -29.27 10.45 -15.04
C ALA A 358 -28.19 11.34 -15.68
N ALA A 359 -27.62 10.93 -16.83
CA ALA A 359 -26.66 11.77 -17.57
C ALA A 359 -27.29 13.09 -18.02
N LEU A 360 -28.53 13.07 -18.52
CA LEU A 360 -29.25 14.28 -18.92
C LEU A 360 -29.46 15.22 -17.72
N ALA A 361 -29.83 14.67 -16.56
CA ALA A 361 -30.03 15.45 -15.34
C ALA A 361 -28.73 16.16 -14.93
N ASP A 362 -27.62 15.43 -14.85
CA ASP A 362 -26.31 15.96 -14.47
C ASP A 362 -25.81 17.03 -15.46
N LEU A 363 -25.89 16.76 -16.77
CA LEU A 363 -25.42 17.70 -17.79
C LEU A 363 -26.31 18.94 -17.89
N THR A 364 -27.60 18.81 -17.62
CA THR A 364 -28.51 19.96 -17.55
C THR A 364 -28.16 20.85 -16.38
N GLU A 365 -27.87 20.27 -15.21
CA GLU A 365 -27.46 21.03 -14.04
C GLU A 365 -26.06 21.65 -14.24
N ALA A 366 -25.11 20.93 -14.83
CA ALA A 366 -23.81 21.48 -15.21
C ALA A 366 -23.95 22.69 -16.15
N TYR A 367 -24.85 22.61 -17.15
CA TYR A 367 -25.14 23.71 -18.08
C TYR A 367 -25.72 24.93 -17.36
N LYS A 368 -26.61 24.76 -16.38
CA LYS A 368 -27.13 25.90 -15.60
C LYS A 368 -26.02 26.64 -14.85
N LEU A 369 -25.03 25.90 -14.34
CA LEU A 369 -23.91 26.46 -13.58
C LEU A 369 -22.82 27.07 -14.48
N LYS A 370 -22.62 26.52 -15.68
CA LYS A 370 -21.61 26.94 -16.67
C LYS A 370 -22.17 26.86 -18.09
N PRO A 371 -23.04 27.79 -18.52
CA PRO A 371 -23.69 27.73 -19.83
C PRO A 371 -22.73 27.95 -21.00
N ASP A 372 -21.62 28.66 -20.77
CA ASP A 372 -20.62 28.99 -21.79
C ASP A 372 -19.59 27.87 -22.03
N ASP A 373 -19.65 26.76 -21.27
CA ASP A 373 -18.74 25.63 -21.47
C ASP A 373 -19.15 24.81 -22.71
N ALA A 374 -18.38 24.99 -23.78
CA ALA A 374 -18.63 24.32 -25.06
C ALA A 374 -18.66 22.79 -24.97
N ASN A 375 -17.92 22.17 -24.04
CA ASN A 375 -17.95 20.72 -23.86
C ASN A 375 -19.26 20.27 -23.21
N VAL A 376 -19.71 20.99 -22.19
CA VAL A 376 -21.00 20.73 -21.53
C VAL A 376 -22.14 20.86 -22.54
N VAL A 377 -22.16 21.93 -23.33
CA VAL A 377 -23.18 22.17 -24.37
C VAL A 377 -23.19 21.05 -25.40
N LYS A 378 -22.03 20.67 -25.92
CA LYS A 378 -21.88 19.62 -26.92
C LYS A 378 -22.43 18.28 -26.40
N GLU A 379 -22.03 17.89 -25.20
CA GLU A 379 -22.38 16.60 -24.61
C GLU A 379 -23.87 16.55 -24.22
N LEU A 380 -24.41 17.64 -23.66
CA LEU A 380 -25.84 17.78 -23.36
C LEU A 380 -26.71 17.62 -24.61
N ASN A 381 -26.32 18.27 -25.71
CA ASN A 381 -27.04 18.17 -26.97
C ASN A 381 -26.98 16.75 -27.55
N ALA A 382 -25.83 16.07 -27.44
CA ALA A 382 -25.68 14.69 -27.87
C ALA A 382 -26.60 13.74 -27.08
N VAL A 383 -26.67 13.87 -25.75
CA VAL A 383 -27.55 13.05 -24.90
C VAL A 383 -29.02 13.30 -25.21
N LYS A 384 -29.43 14.57 -25.38
CA LYS A 384 -30.81 14.92 -25.78
C LYS A 384 -31.19 14.28 -27.10
N ALA A 385 -30.30 14.30 -28.09
CA ALA A 385 -30.53 13.68 -29.40
C ALA A 385 -30.64 12.15 -29.28
N ALA A 386 -29.76 11.51 -28.51
CA ALA A 386 -29.78 10.07 -28.28
C ALA A 386 -31.09 9.59 -27.62
N LEU A 387 -31.53 10.27 -26.54
CA LEU A 387 -32.78 9.97 -25.86
C LEU A 387 -34.00 10.13 -26.77
N LYS A 388 -34.03 11.19 -27.59
CA LYS A 388 -35.09 11.40 -28.57
C LYS A 388 -35.15 10.25 -29.58
N ALA A 389 -34.01 9.88 -30.15
CA ALA A 389 -33.92 8.76 -31.10
C ALA A 389 -34.34 7.42 -30.47
N ARG A 390 -33.99 7.18 -29.19
CA ARG A 390 -34.38 5.99 -28.44
C ARG A 390 -35.90 5.90 -28.27
N ARG A 391 -36.54 6.98 -27.80
CA ARG A 391 -38.00 7.08 -27.64
C ARG A 391 -38.74 6.89 -28.97
N GLU A 392 -38.22 7.45 -30.06
CA GLU A 392 -38.79 7.25 -31.40
C GLU A 392 -38.68 5.80 -31.86
N LYS A 393 -37.56 5.12 -31.58
CA LYS A 393 -37.36 3.70 -31.88
C LYS A 393 -38.29 2.82 -31.05
N GLU A 394 -38.42 3.09 -29.76
CA GLU A 394 -39.34 2.40 -28.84
C GLU A 394 -40.79 2.55 -29.33
N LYS A 395 -41.22 3.78 -29.64
CA LYS A 395 -42.56 4.06 -30.19
C LYS A 395 -42.84 3.26 -31.47
N LYS A 396 -41.89 3.26 -32.43
CA LYS A 396 -42.01 2.46 -33.67
C LYS A 396 -42.08 0.96 -33.40
N THR A 397 -41.36 0.49 -32.39
CA THR A 397 -41.34 -0.93 -32.00
C THR A 397 -42.67 -1.32 -31.38
N TYR A 398 -43.19 -0.55 -30.42
CA TYR A 398 -44.52 -0.76 -29.84
C TYR A 398 -45.62 -0.73 -30.90
N GLN A 399 -45.58 0.21 -31.84
CA GLN A 399 -46.54 0.27 -32.95
C GLN A 399 -46.58 -1.00 -33.80
N LYS A 400 -45.45 -1.70 -33.96
CA LYS A 400 -45.37 -2.99 -34.69
C LYS A 400 -45.85 -4.20 -33.88
N PHE A 401 -45.92 -4.09 -32.56
CA PHE A 401 -46.44 -5.17 -31.69
C PHE A 401 -47.97 -5.15 -31.60
N PHE A 402 -48.60 -4.02 -31.94
CA PHE A 402 -50.07 -3.83 -31.90
C PHE A 402 -50.70 -3.61 -33.29
N ALA A 403 -49.91 -3.76 -34.35
CA ALA A 403 -50.34 -3.80 -35.75
C ALA A 403 -50.10 -5.21 -36.29
#